data_AF-A0A098M4X4-F1
#
_entry.id   AF-A0A098M4X4-F1
#
_cell.length_a   1.000
_cell.length_b   1.000
_cell.length_c   1.000
_cell.angle_alpha   90.00
_cell.angle_beta   90.00
_cell.angle_gamma   90.00
#
_symmetry.space_group_name_H-M   'P 1'
#
loop_
_entity.id
_entity.type
_entity.pdbx_description
1 polymer ?
#
loop_
_entity_poly.entity_id
_entity_poly.type
_entity_poly.pdbx_seq_one_letter_code
_entity_poly.pdbx_strand_id
1 'polypeptide(L)'
;MTEQETKQFGEALAERFWQKEMDLHFAEKRHWDDLSNAASTTKEVQGTFLLLKAASDNHKLFLEIIGTLPHEIRIIFFNHYNQINGNQGGDLL
;
A
#
# COMPACT_ATOMS: atom_id res chain seq x y z
N MET A 1 -24.33 -1.35 9.83
CA MET A 1 -24.04 -0.45 8.70
C MET A 1 -25.17 -0.58 7.71
N THR A 2 -25.60 0.52 7.11
CA THR A 2 -26.48 0.48 5.93
C THR A 2 -25.69 -0.03 4.73
N GLU A 3 -26.38 -0.50 3.69
CA GLU A 3 -25.72 -0.94 2.46
C GLU A 3 -24.81 0.14 1.85
N GLN A 4 -25.25 1.40 1.92
CA GLN A 4 -24.47 2.55 1.47
C GLN A 4 -23.21 2.78 2.32
N GLU A 5 -23.31 2.67 3.65
CA GLU A 5 -22.16 2.78 4.55
C GLU A 5 -21.15 1.65 4.33
N THR A 6 -21.63 0.42 4.13
CA THR A 6 -20.78 -0.75 3.83
C THR A 6 -20.03 -0.55 2.52
N LYS A 7 -20.71 -0.02 1.51
CA LYS A 7 -20.09 0.32 0.22
C LYS A 7 -19.01 1.38 0.36
N GLN A 8 -19.34 2.52 0.97
CA GLN A 8 -18.40 3.62 1.16
C GLN A 8 -17.18 3.19 1.98
N PHE A 9 -17.38 2.36 3.01
CA PHE A 9 -16.28 1.83 3.80
C PHE A 9 -15.36 0.93 2.98
N GLY A 10 -15.91 -0.01 2.19
CA GLY A 10 -15.13 -0.90 1.35
C GLY A 10 -14.32 -0.16 0.28
N GLU A 11 -14.92 0.85 -0.36
CA GLU A 11 -14.27 1.70 -1.36
C GLU A 11 -13.14 2.55 -0.74
N ALA A 12 -13.42 3.25 0.37
CA ALA A 12 -12.42 4.04 1.08
C ALA A 12 -11.25 3.19 1.60
N LEU A 13 -11.52 1.96 2.03
CA LEU A 13 -10.49 1.03 2.45
C LEU A 13 -9.60 0.60 1.26
N ALA A 14 -10.19 0.36 0.09
CA ALA A 14 -9.45 0.02 -1.13
C ALA A 14 -8.53 1.17 -1.59
N GLU A 15 -9.02 2.41 -1.57
CA GLU A 15 -8.19 3.59 -1.85
C GLU A 15 -7.03 3.70 -0.86
N ARG A 16 -7.30 3.51 0.43
CA ARG A 16 -6.26 3.59 1.47
C ARG A 16 -5.24 2.48 1.34
N PHE A 17 -5.68 1.27 1.00
CA PHE A 17 -4.79 0.13 0.78
C PHE A 17 -3.85 0.39 -0.40
N TRP A 18 -4.39 0.86 -1.53
CA TRP A 18 -3.60 1.22 -2.70
C TRP A 18 -2.55 2.30 -2.38
N GLN A 19 -2.90 3.34 -1.61
CA GLN A 19 -1.91 4.33 -1.14
C GLN A 19 -0.78 3.68 -0.33
N LYS A 20 -1.08 2.68 0.51
CA LYS A 20 -0.08 1.97 1.30
C LYS A 20 0.81 1.05 0.49
N GLU A 21 0.29 0.46 -0.57
CA GLU A 21 1.08 -0.26 -1.56
C GLU A 21 2.05 0.67 -2.30
N MET A 22 1.58 1.86 -2.71
CA MET A 22 2.44 2.87 -3.33
C MET A 22 3.51 3.42 -2.37
N ASP A 23 3.13 3.72 -1.12
CA ASP A 23 4.09 4.13 -0.07
C ASP A 23 5.22 3.08 0.08
N LEU A 24 4.87 1.79 0.04
CA LEU A 24 5.83 0.69 0.10
C LEU A 24 6.74 0.69 -1.14
N HIS A 25 6.17 0.74 -2.35
CA HIS A 25 6.97 0.77 -3.58
C HIS A 25 7.93 1.95 -3.65
N PHE A 26 7.50 3.15 -3.23
CA PHE A 26 8.40 4.31 -3.18
C PHE A 26 9.49 4.15 -2.13
N ALA A 27 9.18 3.56 -0.96
CA ALA A 27 10.18 3.29 0.05
C ALA A 27 11.19 2.21 -0.40
N GLU A 28 10.73 1.18 -1.11
CA GLU A 28 11.58 0.15 -1.72
C GLU A 28 12.52 0.78 -2.73
N LYS A 29 11.98 1.52 -3.71
CA LYS A 29 12.77 2.21 -4.73
C LYS A 29 13.84 3.10 -4.10
N ARG A 30 13.44 3.95 -3.14
CA ARG A 30 14.36 4.86 -2.47
C ARG A 30 15.46 4.12 -1.71
N HIS A 31 15.14 3.02 -1.04
CA HIS A 31 16.14 2.23 -0.33
C HIS A 31 17.15 1.61 -1.30
N TRP A 32 16.69 1.09 -2.44
CA TRP A 32 17.58 0.52 -3.46
C TRP A 32 18.43 1.58 -4.17
N ASP A 33 17.87 2.75 -4.45
CA ASP A 33 18.59 3.89 -5.00
C ASP A 33 19.72 4.32 -4.05
N ASP A 34 19.43 4.46 -2.75
CA ASP A 34 20.44 4.83 -1.75
C ASP A 34 21.49 3.73 -1.54
N LEU A 35 21.09 2.45 -1.53
CA LEU A 35 21.99 1.31 -1.34
C LEU A 35 22.96 1.12 -2.53
N SER A 36 22.49 1.38 -3.74
CA SER A 36 23.29 1.25 -4.96
C SER A 36 24.17 2.47 -5.25
N ASN A 37 23.88 3.62 -4.63
CA ASN A 37 24.66 4.83 -4.79
C ASN A 37 25.92 4.81 -3.90
N ALA A 38 27.09 4.77 -4.55
CA ALA A 38 28.39 4.78 -3.88
C ALA A 38 28.68 6.04 -3.03
N ALA A 39 27.95 7.13 -3.23
CA ALA A 39 28.06 8.36 -2.44
C ALA A 39 27.19 8.36 -1.17
N SER A 40 26.25 7.43 -1.05
CA SER A 40 25.37 7.34 0.12
C SER A 40 26.15 6.93 1.37
N THR A 41 25.84 7.58 2.47
CA THR A 41 26.41 7.23 3.78
C THR A 41 25.66 6.04 4.39
N THR A 42 26.33 5.30 5.27
CA THR A 42 25.70 4.22 6.06
C THR A 42 24.47 4.71 6.82
N LYS A 43 24.48 5.96 7.30
CA LYS A 43 23.36 6.56 8.03
C LYS A 43 22.14 6.77 7.13
N GLU A 44 22.35 7.21 5.88
CA GLU A 44 21.26 7.41 4.91
C GLU A 44 20.64 6.08 4.52
N VAL A 45 21.46 5.07 4.21
CA VAL A 45 21.00 3.72 3.88
C VAL A 45 20.21 3.09 5.04
N GLN A 46 20.69 3.25 6.29
CA GLN A 46 19.93 2.80 7.47
C GLN A 46 18.62 3.57 7.65
N GLY A 47 18.62 4.88 7.37
CA GLY A 47 17.42 5.71 7.44
C GLY A 47 16.34 5.23 6.46
N THR A 48 16.70 4.98 5.20
CA THR A 48 15.75 4.48 4.20
C THR A 48 15.31 3.05 4.47
N PHE A 49 16.18 2.20 5.02
CA PHE A 49 15.81 0.86 5.47
C PHE A 49 14.73 0.89 6.56
N LEU A 50 14.85 1.79 7.55
CA LEU A 50 13.83 1.92 8.60
C LEU A 50 12.48 2.40 8.05
N LEU A 51 12.49 3.31 7.08
CA LEU A 51 11.28 3.77 6.39
C LEU A 51 10.64 2.64 5.57
N LEU A 52 11.43 1.87 4.83
CA LEU A 52 10.98 0.69 4.12
C LEU A 52 10.35 -0.33 5.07
N LYS A 53 11.01 -0.61 6.19
CA LYS A 53 10.48 -1.52 7.22
C LYS A 53 9.12 -1.04 7.74
N ALA A 54 9.00 0.25 8.06
CA ALA A 54 7.74 0.82 8.53
C ALA A 54 6.62 0.75 7.47
N ALA A 55 6.93 1.00 6.20
CA ALA A 55 5.97 0.86 5.10
C ALA A 55 5.54 -0.61 4.91
N SER A 56 6.49 -1.54 4.97
CA SER A 56 6.22 -2.99 4.87
C SER A 56 5.35 -3.50 6.02
N ASP A 57 5.65 -3.10 7.26
CA ASP A 57 4.89 -3.50 8.44
C ASP A 57 3.44 -2.95 8.36
N ASN A 58 3.26 -1.71 7.90
CA ASN A 58 1.93 -1.15 7.66
C ASN A 58 1.17 -1.90 6.57
N HIS A 59 1.81 -2.19 5.44
CA HIS A 59 1.18 -2.93 4.35
C HIS A 59 0.70 -4.33 4.81
N LYS A 60 1.53 -5.05 5.58
CA LYS A 60 1.17 -6.34 6.18
C LYS A 60 -0.03 -6.22 7.12
N LEU A 61 -0.04 -5.21 7.98
CA LEU A 61 -1.17 -4.96 8.89
C LEU A 61 -2.47 -4.76 8.11
N PHE A 62 -2.43 -4.01 7.00
CA PHE A 62 -3.61 -3.85 6.15
C PHE A 62 -4.07 -5.16 5.52
N LEU A 63 -3.15 -6.00 5.02
CA LEU A 63 -3.51 -7.33 4.50
C LEU A 63 -4.20 -8.19 5.56
N GLU A 64 -3.70 -8.18 6.79
CA GLU A 64 -4.32 -8.86 7.93
C GLU A 64 -5.73 -8.32 8.21
N ILE A 65 -5.87 -6.99 8.28
CA ILE A 65 -7.17 -6.33 8.49
C ILE A 65 -8.17 -6.77 7.40
N ILE A 66 -7.80 -6.64 6.12
CA ILE A 66 -8.66 -7.02 4.99
C ILE A 66 -9.06 -8.51 5.08
N GLY A 67 -8.15 -9.38 5.49
CA GLY A 67 -8.41 -10.80 5.67
C GLY A 67 -9.48 -11.11 6.71
N THR A 68 -9.63 -10.26 7.73
CA THR A 68 -10.60 -10.43 8.84
C THR A 68 -11.97 -9.80 8.59
N LEU A 69 -12.13 -9.01 7.52
CA LEU A 69 -13.37 -8.29 7.26
C LEU A 69 -14.53 -9.23 6.83
N PRO A 70 -15.79 -8.83 7.11
CA PRO A 70 -16.98 -9.46 6.55
C PRO A 70 -16.87 -9.66 5.04
N HIS A 71 -17.42 -10.78 4.54
CA HIS A 71 -17.32 -11.14 3.13
C HIS A 71 -17.84 -10.06 2.17
N GLU A 72 -18.96 -9.42 2.53
CA GLU A 72 -19.55 -8.32 1.75
C GLU A 72 -18.58 -7.14 1.56
N ILE A 73 -17.88 -6.73 2.63
CA ILE A 73 -16.91 -5.63 2.59
C ILE A 73 -15.70 -6.04 1.74
N ARG A 74 -15.23 -7.29 1.86
CA ARG A 74 -14.11 -7.80 1.06
C ARG A 74 -14.43 -7.79 -0.43
N ILE A 75 -15.65 -8.15 -0.82
CA ILE A 75 -16.08 -8.10 -2.24
C ILE A 75 -16.00 -6.66 -2.75
N ILE A 76 -16.58 -5.70 -2.02
CA ILE A 76 -16.58 -4.28 -2.40
C ILE A 76 -15.14 -3.76 -2.51
N PHE A 77 -14.33 -4.06 -1.50
CA PHE A 77 -12.90 -3.74 -1.46
C PHE A 77 -12.17 -4.27 -2.71
N PHE A 78 -12.24 -5.56 -3.01
CA PHE A 78 -11.49 -6.15 -4.12
C PHE A 78 -11.95 -5.62 -5.47
N ASN A 79 -13.27 -5.43 -5.65
CA ASN A 79 -13.81 -4.86 -6.87
C ASN A 79 -13.28 -3.44 -7.10
N HIS A 80 -13.30 -2.60 -6.07
CA HIS A 80 -12.84 -1.22 -6.18
C HIS A 80 -11.31 -1.13 -6.32
N TYR A 81 -10.56 -1.92 -5.54
CA TYR A 81 -9.11 -1.98 -5.63
C TYR A 81 -8.64 -2.40 -7.03
N ASN A 82 -9.26 -3.43 -7.63
CA ASN A 82 -8.93 -3.85 -8.99
C ASN A 82 -9.22 -2.75 -10.04
N GLN A 83 -10.25 -1.94 -9.83
CA GLN A 83 -10.54 -0.79 -10.70
C GLN A 83 -9.48 0.31 -10.56
N ILE A 84 -9.08 0.65 -9.33
CA ILE A 84 -8.04 1.65 -9.08
C ILE A 84 -6.71 1.18 -9.68
N ASN A 85 -6.28 -0.04 -9.35
CA ASN A 85 -5.00 -0.58 -9.82
C ASN A 85 -4.98 -0.76 -11.34
N GLY A 86 -6.07 -1.21 -11.96
CA GLY A 86 -6.19 -1.33 -13.41
C GLY A 86 -6.21 0.03 -14.15
N ASN A 87 -6.74 1.09 -13.53
CA ASN A 87 -6.80 2.42 -14.13
C ASN A 87 -5.52 3.25 -13.89
N GLN A 88 -4.79 3.02 -12.80
CA GLN A 88 -3.62 3.81 -12.42
C GLN A 88 -2.27 3.10 -12.67
N GLY A 89 -2.28 1.78 -12.86
CA GLY A 89 -1.10 0.99 -13.22
C GLY A 89 -0.62 1.18 -14.66
N GLY A 90 -1.41 1.83 -15.52
CA GLY A 90 -1.04 2.16 -16.91
C GLY A 90 -0.03 3.31 -17.04
N ASP A 91 0.11 4.17 -16.02
CA ASP A 91 0.95 5.38 -16.05
C ASP A 91 2.30 5.20 -15.33
N LEU A 92 2.57 4.02 -14.76
CA LEU A 92 3.79 3.73 -13.99
C LEU A 92 4.78 2.79 -14.70
N LEU A 93 4.59 2.53 -16.00
CA LEU A 93 5.49 1.81 -16.91
C LEU A 93 5.98 2.73 -18.04
#